data_AF-A0A9Q0LI43-F1
#
_entry.id   AF-A0A9Q0LI43-F1
#
_cell.length_a   1.000
_cell.length_b   1.000
_cell.length_c   1.000
_cell.angle_alpha   90.00
_cell.angle_beta   90.00
_cell.angle_gamma   90.00
#
_symmetry.space_group_name_H-M   'P 1'
#
loop_
_entity.id
_entity.type
_entity.pdbx_description
1 polymer ?
#
loop_
_entity_poly.entity_id
_entity_poly.type
_entity_poly.pdbx_seq_one_letter_code
_entity_poly.pdbx_strand_id
1 'polypeptide(L)'
;MIQIKILQKSKLKKIFKKIIQDIVSGSVSFYLLTSNQNVYGIGSNELSQLGFDPETFPKTEKPILMMKNVSKIFSGNTSNHVFLLNSNQELFGCGFNPFGQLGLKANEVIQKLTKIPNIPKGKIIDIKCGNFHSIMLIEDENQNQNQNQNPKRKLYSCGNYELNGIGHDYLDAEKFIEIKSSLFENDNILDFSVGFYHTLIFTSNSKLIGFGNNSFGQLGTGDTNTQLIPIQIELPKLIFNENISNYHVSCGDNKSFLYYSPPSFSNLEEDLIKLFRRKEFCDISFKTENGEIIEAHKLILKYRLNQNQNQNQIEKLQEIISKKSIKESNQIFEMIYSNNSNINPKLYSEIKEIINSNEKIEETMKRIYLNENENEKDFIIERKEKQYKFPKLILIMRSELYRGMFLSVTEDKSNKVTDYSELSNKSFQIFEYWIYSNQIKDEIQITQEIINEIQIGIDYFQLNQTNPNLFDLLINKFNN
;
A
#
# COMPACT_ATOMS: atom_id res chain seq x y z
N MET A 1 4.71 -34.22 -10.10
CA MET A 1 3.70 -33.95 -9.06
C MET A 1 4.36 -34.01 -7.69
N ILE A 2 4.96 -32.92 -7.22
CA ILE A 2 5.46 -32.82 -5.85
C ILE A 2 4.29 -32.33 -4.99
N GLN A 3 3.72 -33.23 -4.20
CA GLN A 3 2.72 -32.89 -3.19
C GLN A 3 3.40 -32.03 -2.13
N ILE A 4 3.21 -30.71 -2.19
CA ILE A 4 3.49 -29.82 -1.08
C ILE A 4 2.54 -30.22 0.05
N LYS A 5 3.06 -30.96 1.02
CA LYS A 5 2.38 -31.23 2.28
C LYS A 5 2.29 -29.90 3.01
N ILE A 6 1.19 -29.17 2.78
CA ILE A 6 0.84 -27.97 3.54
C ILE A 6 0.78 -28.41 5.01
N LEU A 7 1.83 -28.08 5.76
CA LEU A 7 1.86 -28.22 7.21
C LEU A 7 0.64 -27.45 7.74
N GLN A 8 -0.25 -28.15 8.44
CA GLN A 8 -1.49 -27.60 8.97
C GLN A 8 -1.22 -26.24 9.66
N LYS A 9 -1.93 -25.21 9.16
CA LYS A 9 -1.95 -23.80 9.61
C LYS A 9 -2.07 -23.63 11.15
N SER A 10 -2.53 -24.66 11.86
CA SER A 10 -2.72 -24.69 13.31
C SER A 10 -1.44 -24.91 14.13
N LYS A 11 -0.45 -25.68 13.65
CA LYS A 11 0.79 -25.95 14.40
C LYS A 11 1.82 -24.81 14.31
N LEU A 12 1.89 -24.10 13.17
CA LEU A 12 2.72 -22.90 13.03
C LEU A 12 2.20 -21.69 13.85
N LYS A 13 0.89 -21.65 14.13
CA LYS A 13 0.20 -20.50 14.74
C LYS A 13 0.57 -20.19 16.20
N LYS A 14 1.04 -21.17 17.01
CA LYS A 14 1.21 -20.96 18.46
C LYS A 14 2.64 -20.59 18.91
N ILE A 15 3.68 -20.95 18.15
CA ILE A 15 5.08 -20.72 18.55
C ILE A 15 5.73 -19.56 17.76
N PHE A 16 5.34 -19.33 16.51
CA PHE A 16 6.08 -18.40 15.62
C PHE A 16 5.54 -16.96 15.58
N LYS A 17 4.30 -16.72 16.03
CA LYS A 17 3.59 -15.44 15.84
C LYS A 17 4.14 -14.23 16.62
N LYS A 18 5.05 -14.46 17.58
CA LYS A 18 5.69 -13.39 18.39
C LYS A 18 7.19 -13.19 18.09
N ILE A 19 7.77 -14.02 17.22
CA ILE A 19 9.22 -14.07 17.02
C ILE A 19 9.61 -13.74 15.57
N ILE A 20 8.82 -14.06 14.54
CA ILE A 20 9.20 -13.74 13.15
C ILE A 20 8.81 -12.30 12.81
N GLN A 21 9.79 -11.50 12.34
CA GLN A 21 9.64 -10.13 11.85
C GLN A 21 9.42 -10.06 10.34
N ASP A 22 10.13 -10.90 9.57
CA ASP A 22 10.08 -10.86 8.11
C ASP A 22 10.29 -12.26 7.51
N ILE A 23 9.75 -12.46 6.30
CA ILE A 23 9.86 -13.70 5.53
C ILE A 23 10.20 -13.33 4.09
N VAL A 24 11.32 -13.85 3.60
CA VAL A 24 11.79 -13.62 2.22
C VAL A 24 11.97 -14.96 1.51
N SER A 25 11.46 -15.07 0.29
CA SER A 25 11.63 -16.25 -0.57
C SER A 25 12.75 -16.06 -1.59
N GLY A 26 13.58 -17.08 -1.72
CA GLY A 26 14.38 -17.36 -2.91
C GLY A 26 13.63 -18.31 -3.87
N SER A 27 14.30 -18.82 -4.90
CA SER A 27 13.71 -19.76 -5.88
C SER A 27 13.19 -21.07 -5.25
N VAL A 28 14.03 -21.70 -4.44
CA VAL A 28 13.79 -23.03 -3.85
C VAL A 28 14.11 -23.06 -2.35
N SER A 29 14.25 -21.87 -1.76
CA SER A 29 14.63 -21.66 -0.36
C SER A 29 13.87 -20.46 0.19
N PHE A 30 13.73 -20.39 1.51
CA PHE A 30 13.11 -19.25 2.18
C PHE A 30 13.84 -18.91 3.48
N TYR A 31 13.74 -17.66 3.86
CA TYR A 31 14.51 -17.04 4.92
C TYR A 31 13.58 -16.37 5.91
N LEU A 32 13.85 -16.55 7.20
CA LEU A 32 13.04 -16.04 8.29
C LEU A 32 13.89 -15.10 9.15
N LEU A 33 13.52 -13.83 9.23
CA LEU A 33 14.09 -12.88 10.17
C LEU A 33 13.30 -12.92 11.48
N THR A 34 13.97 -13.04 12.60
CA THR A 34 13.34 -13.06 13.92
C THR A 34 13.57 -11.76 14.71
N SER A 35 12.75 -11.52 15.74
CA SER A 35 12.76 -10.31 16.58
C SER A 35 14.02 -10.12 17.41
N ASN A 36 14.79 -11.19 17.59
CA ASN A 36 16.15 -11.15 18.15
C ASN A 36 17.23 -11.01 17.07
N GLN A 37 16.88 -10.54 15.86
CA GLN A 37 17.79 -10.26 14.75
C GLN A 37 18.56 -11.49 14.25
N ASN A 38 17.97 -12.69 14.33
CA ASN A 38 18.56 -13.89 13.75
C ASN A 38 17.89 -14.22 12.42
N VAL A 39 18.66 -14.74 11.48
CA VAL A 39 18.16 -15.24 10.20
C VAL A 39 18.26 -16.75 10.17
N TYR A 40 17.15 -17.39 9.84
CA TYR A 40 17.09 -18.82 9.60
C TYR A 40 16.75 -19.11 8.14
N GLY A 41 17.43 -20.09 7.54
CA GLY A 41 17.17 -20.57 6.19
C GLY A 41 16.50 -21.94 6.18
N ILE A 42 15.65 -22.18 5.19
CA ILE A 42 14.98 -23.47 4.94
C ILE A 42 14.92 -23.74 3.44
N GLY A 43 14.97 -25.00 3.04
CA GLY A 43 14.81 -25.43 1.65
C GLY A 43 16.12 -25.95 1.05
N SER A 44 16.29 -25.75 -0.25
CA SER A 44 17.49 -26.18 -0.96
C SER A 44 18.72 -25.36 -0.54
N ASN A 45 19.89 -25.97 -0.67
CA ASN A 45 21.20 -25.36 -0.56
C ASN A 45 22.11 -25.86 -1.70
N GLU A 46 21.56 -26.40 -2.79
CA GLU A 46 22.33 -26.96 -3.90
C GLU A 46 23.25 -25.93 -4.58
N LEU A 47 22.88 -24.64 -4.52
CA LEU A 47 23.70 -23.52 -5.00
C LEU A 47 24.24 -22.67 -3.84
N SER A 48 24.37 -23.26 -2.65
CA SER A 48 24.83 -22.60 -1.42
C SER A 48 24.00 -21.42 -0.93
N GLN A 49 22.73 -21.31 -1.34
CA GLN A 49 21.88 -20.17 -0.95
C GLN A 49 21.51 -20.12 0.54
N LEU A 50 21.91 -21.11 1.35
CA LEU A 50 21.82 -21.09 2.82
C LEU A 50 23.17 -20.75 3.49
N GLY A 51 24.25 -20.54 2.74
CA GLY A 51 25.56 -20.18 3.28
C GLY A 51 26.32 -21.36 3.92
N PHE A 52 26.01 -22.58 3.49
CA PHE A 52 26.71 -23.81 3.87
C PHE A 52 27.26 -24.53 2.63
N ASP A 53 28.24 -25.40 2.87
CA ASP A 53 28.77 -26.31 1.85
C ASP A 53 27.65 -27.21 1.29
N PRO A 54 27.38 -27.16 -0.03
CA PRO A 54 26.28 -27.88 -0.66
C PRO A 54 26.53 -29.40 -0.70
N GLU A 55 27.78 -29.87 -0.69
CA GLU A 55 28.10 -31.30 -0.74
C GLU A 55 27.73 -31.99 0.58
N THR A 56 27.97 -31.30 1.70
CA THR A 56 27.69 -31.83 3.05
C THR A 56 26.29 -31.47 3.53
N PHE A 57 25.72 -30.36 3.05
CA PHE A 57 24.42 -29.85 3.47
C PHE A 57 23.59 -29.36 2.27
N PRO A 58 23.07 -30.25 1.42
CA PRO A 58 22.40 -29.87 0.16
C PRO A 58 20.99 -29.31 0.35
N LYS A 59 20.33 -29.58 1.48
CA LYS A 59 19.00 -29.05 1.81
C LYS A 59 18.69 -29.20 3.29
N THR A 60 17.68 -28.46 3.76
CA THR A 60 17.09 -28.65 5.08
C THR A 60 15.57 -28.50 5.07
N GLU A 61 14.90 -29.39 5.80
CA GLU A 61 13.45 -29.31 6.05
C GLU A 61 13.11 -28.50 7.31
N LYS A 62 14.13 -28.13 8.11
CA LYS A 62 13.99 -27.36 9.36
C LYS A 62 14.80 -26.06 9.29
N PRO A 63 14.35 -24.97 9.96
CA PRO A 63 15.11 -23.73 10.00
C PRO A 63 16.51 -23.94 10.59
N ILE A 64 17.53 -23.57 9.82
CA ILE A 64 18.93 -23.54 10.27
C ILE A 64 19.38 -22.09 10.44
N LEU A 65 20.07 -21.79 11.53
CA LEU A 65 20.59 -20.44 11.79
C LEU A 65 21.69 -20.12 10.77
N MET A 66 21.48 -19.10 9.96
CA MET A 66 22.46 -18.60 8.98
C MET A 66 23.33 -17.49 9.58
N MET A 67 22.71 -16.51 10.23
CA MET A 67 23.41 -15.33 10.76
C MET A 67 22.66 -14.70 11.94
N LYS A 68 23.39 -14.04 12.83
CA LYS A 68 22.86 -13.22 13.93
C LYS A 68 23.09 -11.74 13.67
N ASN A 69 22.38 -10.88 14.39
CA ASN A 69 22.46 -9.41 14.29
C ASN A 69 22.10 -8.86 12.91
N VAL A 70 21.12 -9.45 12.24
CA VAL A 70 20.61 -9.03 10.92
C VAL A 70 19.41 -8.11 11.11
N SER A 71 19.38 -7.02 10.35
CA SER A 71 18.28 -6.05 10.32
C SER A 71 17.34 -6.26 9.13
N LYS A 72 17.84 -6.71 7.97
CA LYS A 72 17.05 -6.99 6.76
C LYS A 72 17.59 -8.17 5.97
N ILE A 73 16.70 -8.87 5.29
CA ILE A 73 17.01 -9.94 4.33
C ILE A 73 16.62 -9.44 2.94
N PHE A 74 17.45 -9.71 1.93
CA PHE A 74 17.11 -9.43 0.55
C PHE A 74 17.35 -10.67 -0.31
N SER A 75 16.35 -11.06 -1.09
CA SER A 75 16.42 -12.10 -2.10
C SER A 75 15.28 -11.84 -3.09
N GLY A 76 15.28 -12.55 -4.20
CA GLY A 76 14.21 -12.52 -5.19
C GLY A 76 13.53 -13.88 -5.27
N ASN A 77 12.23 -13.90 -5.59
CA ASN A 77 11.43 -15.11 -5.70
C ASN A 77 12.04 -16.19 -6.59
N THR A 78 12.96 -15.83 -7.49
CA THR A 78 13.64 -16.76 -8.39
C THR A 78 15.15 -16.63 -8.37
N SER A 79 15.69 -15.88 -7.42
CA SER A 79 17.12 -15.81 -7.18
C SER A 79 17.59 -17.02 -6.38
N ASN A 80 18.79 -17.49 -6.71
CA ASN A 80 19.50 -18.51 -5.93
C ASN A 80 20.63 -17.88 -5.09
N HIS A 81 20.49 -16.60 -4.77
CA HIS A 81 21.41 -15.84 -3.92
C HIS A 81 20.63 -14.99 -2.93
N VAL A 82 21.27 -14.66 -1.82
CA VAL A 82 20.65 -13.91 -0.73
C VAL A 82 21.64 -12.93 -0.14
N PHE A 83 21.12 -11.77 0.28
CA PHE A 83 21.85 -10.78 1.06
C PHE A 83 21.26 -10.63 2.45
N LEU A 84 22.15 -10.48 3.44
CA LEU A 84 21.81 -10.20 4.83
C LEU A 84 22.49 -8.89 5.23
N LEU A 85 21.70 -7.93 5.69
CA LEU A 85 22.18 -6.61 6.12
C LEU A 85 22.13 -6.51 7.64
N ASN A 86 23.26 -6.22 8.28
CA ASN A 86 23.27 -6.01 9.74
C ASN A 86 22.94 -4.57 10.15
N SER A 87 22.84 -4.31 11.45
CA SER A 87 22.55 -2.97 11.99
C SER A 87 23.61 -1.92 11.66
N ASN A 88 24.83 -2.35 11.33
CA ASN A 88 25.98 -1.50 11.02
C ASN A 88 26.09 -1.16 9.52
N GLN A 89 25.05 -1.43 8.73
CA GLN A 89 25.04 -1.28 7.27
C GLN A 89 26.08 -2.16 6.54
N GLU A 90 26.55 -3.24 7.18
CA GLU A 90 27.41 -4.21 6.53
C GLU A 90 26.55 -5.27 5.83
N LEU A 91 26.79 -5.44 4.53
CA LEU A 91 26.07 -6.38 3.68
C LEU A 91 26.86 -7.68 3.53
N PHE A 92 26.20 -8.80 3.74
CA PHE A 92 26.74 -10.14 3.55
C PHE A 92 25.95 -10.86 2.47
N GLY A 93 26.60 -11.67 1.65
CA GLY A 93 25.97 -12.44 0.58
C GLY A 93 26.47 -13.88 0.50
N CYS A 94 25.60 -14.77 0.02
CA CYS A 94 25.96 -16.15 -0.35
C CYS A 94 25.00 -16.69 -1.42
N GLY A 95 25.37 -17.81 -2.04
CA GLY A 95 24.59 -18.48 -3.07
C GLY A 95 25.21 -18.40 -4.46
N PHE A 96 24.38 -18.58 -5.48
CA PHE A 96 24.77 -18.58 -6.89
C PHE A 96 25.40 -17.26 -7.34
N ASN A 97 26.60 -17.29 -7.93
CA ASN A 97 27.32 -16.07 -8.31
C ASN A 97 28.13 -16.11 -9.63
N PRO A 98 27.81 -16.92 -10.66
CA PRO A 98 28.67 -17.05 -11.84
C PRO A 98 28.81 -15.76 -12.64
N PHE A 99 27.93 -14.77 -12.43
CA PHE A 99 27.96 -13.49 -13.12
C PHE A 99 28.27 -12.31 -12.19
N GLY A 100 28.64 -12.56 -10.93
CA GLY A 100 28.88 -11.49 -9.96
C GLY A 100 27.61 -10.79 -9.45
N GLN A 101 26.46 -11.46 -9.48
CA GLN A 101 25.18 -10.93 -8.98
C GLN A 101 25.18 -10.62 -7.47
N LEU A 102 26.20 -11.05 -6.73
CA LEU A 102 26.45 -10.66 -5.34
C LEU A 102 27.30 -9.38 -5.19
N GLY A 103 27.77 -8.78 -6.29
CA GLY A 103 28.77 -7.71 -6.26
C GLY A 103 30.12 -8.22 -5.74
N LEU A 104 30.42 -9.48 -6.01
CA LEU A 104 31.66 -10.18 -5.70
C LEU A 104 32.19 -10.80 -6.98
N LYS A 105 33.50 -11.00 -7.06
CA LYS A 105 34.14 -11.70 -8.18
C LYS A 105 33.33 -12.93 -8.62
N ALA A 106 33.05 -12.96 -9.92
CA ALA A 106 32.30 -14.03 -10.56
C ALA A 106 32.90 -15.40 -10.19
N ASN A 107 32.06 -16.26 -9.65
CA ASN A 107 32.39 -17.60 -9.18
C ASN A 107 31.09 -18.40 -9.15
N GLU A 108 31.10 -19.68 -9.52
CA GLU A 108 29.87 -20.51 -9.61
C GLU A 108 28.97 -20.35 -8.36
N VAL A 109 29.56 -20.46 -7.17
CA VAL A 109 28.85 -20.30 -5.89
C VAL A 109 29.71 -19.62 -4.83
N ILE A 110 29.08 -18.80 -4.00
CA ILE A 110 29.64 -18.26 -2.76
C ILE A 110 29.10 -19.09 -1.60
N GLN A 111 29.92 -20.05 -1.16
CA GLN A 111 29.49 -21.09 -0.21
C GLN A 111 29.21 -20.60 1.20
N LYS A 112 29.92 -19.56 1.65
CA LYS A 112 29.80 -19.00 3.00
C LYS A 112 29.32 -17.57 2.91
N LEU A 113 28.54 -17.14 3.90
CA LEU A 113 28.18 -15.74 4.06
C LEU A 113 29.44 -14.88 4.08
N THR A 114 29.60 -14.08 3.03
CA THR A 114 30.79 -13.28 2.77
C THR A 114 30.40 -11.82 2.79
N LYS A 115 31.15 -11.00 3.52
CA LYS A 115 30.96 -9.55 3.54
C LYS A 115 31.24 -8.99 2.14
N ILE A 116 30.30 -8.24 1.59
CA ILE A 116 30.43 -7.64 0.27
C ILE A 116 31.26 -6.35 0.40
N PRO A 117 32.40 -6.25 -0.28
CA PRO A 117 33.25 -5.07 -0.23
C PRO A 117 32.68 -3.95 -1.12
N ASN A 118 33.27 -2.76 -1.02
CA ASN A 118 33.05 -1.66 -1.98
C ASN A 118 31.59 -1.25 -2.19
N ILE A 119 30.74 -1.41 -1.17
CA ILE A 119 29.37 -0.89 -1.19
C ILE A 119 29.43 0.65 -1.37
N PRO A 120 28.60 1.23 -2.26
CA PRO A 120 28.57 2.67 -2.44
C PRO A 120 28.23 3.40 -1.14
N LYS A 121 28.74 4.63 -0.98
CA LYS A 121 28.50 5.43 0.23
C LYS A 121 27.01 5.78 0.37
N GLY A 122 26.51 5.67 1.60
CA GLY A 122 25.13 5.98 1.96
C GLY A 122 24.47 4.81 2.69
N LYS A 123 23.18 4.94 2.95
CA LYS A 123 22.38 3.93 3.64
C LYS A 123 21.71 2.99 2.65
N ILE A 124 21.87 1.68 2.82
CA ILE A 124 21.19 0.67 2.02
C ILE A 124 19.71 0.63 2.44
N ILE A 125 18.83 0.98 1.50
CA ILE A 125 17.39 1.02 1.73
C ILE A 125 16.75 -0.31 1.38
N ASP A 126 17.05 -0.83 0.18
CA ASP A 126 16.47 -2.06 -0.34
C ASP A 126 17.40 -2.71 -1.38
N ILE A 127 17.25 -4.02 -1.57
CA ILE A 127 17.90 -4.78 -2.65
C ILE A 127 16.87 -5.76 -3.22
N LYS A 128 16.71 -5.76 -4.53
CA LYS A 128 15.88 -6.73 -5.25
C LYS A 128 16.76 -7.57 -6.15
N CYS A 129 16.49 -8.87 -6.22
CA CYS A 129 17.32 -9.82 -6.94
C CYS A 129 16.52 -10.43 -8.08
N GLY A 130 17.10 -10.43 -9.28
CA GLY A 130 16.66 -11.27 -10.37
C GLY A 130 17.35 -12.64 -10.33
N ASN A 131 17.32 -13.37 -11.43
CA ASN A 131 17.96 -14.68 -11.51
C ASN A 131 19.50 -14.56 -11.52
N PHE A 132 20.01 -13.59 -12.29
CA PHE A 132 21.45 -13.38 -12.51
C PHE A 132 21.92 -11.95 -12.27
N HIS A 133 21.13 -11.13 -11.59
CA HIS A 133 21.50 -9.75 -11.27
C HIS A 133 20.83 -9.28 -9.98
N SER A 134 21.35 -8.19 -9.42
CA SER A 134 20.80 -7.55 -8.23
C SER A 134 20.77 -6.04 -8.42
N ILE A 135 19.70 -5.41 -7.95
CA ILE A 135 19.52 -3.96 -7.95
C ILE A 135 19.41 -3.47 -6.50
N MET A 136 20.24 -2.50 -6.13
CA MET A 136 20.38 -1.94 -4.80
C MET A 136 19.98 -0.47 -4.80
N LEU A 137 19.14 -0.07 -3.84
CA LEU A 137 18.74 1.31 -3.60
C LEU A 137 19.50 1.87 -2.41
N ILE A 138 20.24 2.96 -2.64
CA ILE A 138 21.02 3.67 -1.61
C ILE A 138 20.48 5.09 -1.45
N GLU A 139 20.34 5.50 -0.19
CA GLU A 139 20.02 6.87 0.20
C GLU A 139 21.30 7.62 0.57
N ASP A 140 21.56 8.76 -0.10
CA ASP A 140 22.76 9.56 0.14
C ASP A 140 22.61 10.41 1.42
N GLU A 141 23.51 10.20 2.37
CA GLU A 141 23.47 10.89 3.68
C GLU A 141 23.95 12.35 3.60
N ASN A 142 24.68 12.74 2.54
CA ASN A 142 25.39 14.02 2.50
C ASN A 142 24.55 15.21 1.96
N GLN A 143 23.33 15.00 1.50
CA GLN A 143 22.48 16.07 0.96
C GLN A 143 21.38 16.58 1.91
N ASN A 144 21.31 16.07 3.14
CA ASN A 144 20.37 16.51 4.17
C ASN A 144 20.70 17.88 4.80
N GLN A 145 21.62 18.67 4.22
CA GLN A 145 22.00 19.98 4.77
C GLN A 145 20.98 21.10 4.48
N ASN A 146 20.00 20.87 3.60
CA ASN A 146 18.86 21.76 3.41
C ASN A 146 17.60 21.10 3.98
N GLN A 147 17.07 21.62 5.08
CA GLN A 147 16.01 21.02 5.92
C GLN A 147 14.64 20.75 5.24
N ASN A 148 14.51 21.00 3.93
CA ASN A 148 13.26 20.87 3.17
C ASN A 148 13.35 19.98 1.92
N GLN A 149 14.41 19.19 1.74
CA GLN A 149 14.54 18.27 0.61
C GLN A 149 14.50 16.81 1.07
N ASN A 150 13.69 15.99 0.38
CA ASN A 150 13.69 14.55 0.57
C ASN A 150 15.09 13.98 0.23
N PRO A 151 15.57 12.97 0.97
CA PRO A 151 16.89 12.43 0.74
C PRO A 151 16.97 11.79 -0.65
N LYS A 152 18.00 12.14 -1.42
CA LYS A 152 18.18 11.65 -2.79
C LYS A 152 18.56 10.17 -2.75
N ARG A 153 17.83 9.36 -3.51
CA ARG A 153 18.09 7.93 -3.65
C ARG A 153 18.65 7.60 -5.02
N LYS A 154 19.56 6.63 -5.06
CA LYS A 154 20.24 6.16 -6.28
C LYS A 154 20.18 4.65 -6.37
N LEU A 155 20.05 4.16 -7.59
CA LEU A 155 20.05 2.74 -7.90
C LEU A 155 21.43 2.29 -8.38
N TYR A 156 21.84 1.12 -7.92
CA TYR A 156 23.07 0.45 -8.31
C TYR A 156 22.77 -0.99 -8.70
N SER A 157 23.56 -1.56 -9.60
CA SER A 157 23.36 -2.91 -10.14
C SER A 157 24.65 -3.70 -10.19
N CYS A 158 24.53 -5.02 -10.14
CA CYS A 158 25.61 -5.96 -10.45
C CYS A 158 25.03 -7.26 -11.04
N GLY A 159 25.87 -8.06 -11.67
CA GLY A 159 25.49 -9.35 -12.26
C GLY A 159 25.67 -9.42 -13.78
N ASN A 160 24.86 -10.26 -14.41
CA ASN A 160 24.98 -10.58 -15.83
C ASN A 160 24.62 -9.39 -16.73
N TYR A 161 25.61 -8.88 -17.44
CA TYR A 161 25.48 -7.79 -18.41
C TYR A 161 24.95 -8.24 -19.78
N GLU A 162 25.18 -9.50 -20.17
CA GLU A 162 24.78 -10.06 -21.48
C GLU A 162 23.29 -10.40 -21.56
N LEU A 163 22.65 -10.62 -20.40
CA LEU A 163 21.22 -10.91 -20.26
C LEU A 163 20.42 -9.70 -19.77
N ASN A 164 21.05 -8.52 -19.77
CA ASN A 164 20.43 -7.20 -20.00
C ASN A 164 19.64 -6.57 -18.84
N GLY A 165 19.64 -7.17 -17.64
CA GLY A 165 18.88 -6.69 -16.48
C GLY A 165 19.57 -5.63 -15.60
N ILE A 166 20.79 -5.18 -15.93
CA ILE A 166 21.59 -4.31 -15.05
C ILE A 166 21.52 -2.81 -15.38
N GLY A 167 21.04 -2.41 -16.56
CA GLY A 167 20.81 -0.99 -16.87
C GLY A 167 22.07 -0.16 -17.14
N HIS A 168 23.20 -0.82 -17.41
CA HIS A 168 24.43 -0.22 -17.93
C HIS A 168 25.20 -1.23 -18.78
N ASP A 169 26.10 -0.74 -19.63
CA ASP A 169 26.95 -1.54 -20.54
C ASP A 169 28.30 -1.96 -19.90
N TYR A 170 28.53 -1.59 -18.64
CA TYR A 170 29.80 -1.82 -17.96
C TYR A 170 29.94 -3.22 -17.33
N LEU A 171 31.12 -3.83 -17.51
CA LEU A 171 31.43 -5.24 -17.27
C LEU A 171 32.35 -5.42 -16.05
N ASP A 172 31.89 -5.00 -14.88
CA ASP A 172 32.62 -5.22 -13.63
C ASP A 172 31.74 -5.98 -12.64
N ALA A 173 31.96 -7.29 -12.63
CA ALA A 173 31.25 -8.25 -11.80
C ALA A 173 31.61 -8.12 -10.31
N GLU A 174 32.61 -7.34 -9.92
CA GLU A 174 33.15 -7.32 -8.55
C GLU A 174 32.58 -6.17 -7.68
N LYS A 175 31.61 -5.41 -8.18
CA LYS A 175 30.99 -4.32 -7.40
C LYS A 175 29.60 -3.95 -7.92
N PHE A 176 28.89 -3.18 -7.09
CA PHE A 176 27.66 -2.49 -7.48
C PHE A 176 28.00 -1.19 -8.23
N ILE A 177 27.33 -0.95 -9.36
CA ILE A 177 27.59 0.17 -10.28
C ILE A 177 26.34 1.01 -10.41
N GLU A 178 26.49 2.33 -10.38
CA GLU A 178 25.35 3.26 -10.45
C GLU A 178 24.65 3.15 -11.80
N ILE A 179 23.32 3.00 -11.78
CA ILE A 179 22.47 3.03 -12.97
C ILE A 179 22.21 4.50 -13.32
N LYS A 180 23.03 5.05 -14.22
CA LYS A 180 22.93 6.45 -14.64
C LYS A 180 21.99 6.61 -15.82
N SER A 181 20.97 7.45 -15.67
CA SER A 181 20.06 7.81 -16.76
C SER A 181 19.47 9.20 -16.56
N SER A 182 19.43 9.99 -17.64
CA SER A 182 18.77 11.29 -17.66
C SER A 182 17.25 11.20 -17.43
N LEU A 183 16.66 10.01 -17.58
CA LEU A 183 15.23 9.79 -17.37
C LEU A 183 14.81 10.00 -15.92
N PHE A 184 15.69 9.72 -14.95
CA PHE A 184 15.36 9.76 -13.52
C PHE A 184 16.46 10.34 -12.62
N GLU A 185 17.53 10.93 -13.17
CA GLU A 185 18.62 11.54 -12.39
C GLU A 185 18.15 12.67 -11.45
N ASN A 186 17.04 13.32 -11.78
CA ASN A 186 16.43 14.43 -11.05
C ASN A 186 15.12 14.03 -10.36
N ASP A 187 14.71 12.76 -10.45
CA ASP A 187 13.48 12.27 -9.86
C ASP A 187 13.80 11.48 -8.58
N ASN A 188 12.84 11.41 -7.65
CA ASN A 188 12.95 10.46 -6.55
C ASN A 188 12.46 9.09 -7.02
N ILE A 189 13.20 8.04 -6.65
CA ILE A 189 12.76 6.66 -6.86
C ILE A 189 11.70 6.34 -5.80
N LEU A 190 10.46 6.14 -6.24
CA LEU A 190 9.34 5.79 -5.36
C LEU A 190 9.30 4.29 -5.12
N ASP A 191 9.44 3.50 -6.18
CA ASP A 191 9.41 2.05 -6.13
C ASP A 191 10.26 1.45 -7.26
N PHE A 192 10.73 0.22 -7.08
CA PHE A 192 11.43 -0.52 -8.11
C PHE A 192 11.22 -2.02 -7.90
N SER A 193 11.21 -2.76 -9.00
CA SER A 193 11.00 -4.20 -8.98
C SER A 193 11.85 -4.90 -10.03
N VAL A 194 12.23 -6.14 -9.73
CA VAL A 194 13.19 -6.92 -10.52
C VAL A 194 12.59 -8.30 -10.79
N GLY A 195 12.43 -8.63 -12.07
CA GLY A 195 12.02 -9.95 -12.55
C GLY A 195 13.23 -10.84 -12.85
N PHE A 196 13.09 -11.85 -13.72
CA PHE A 196 14.24 -12.73 -14.00
C PHE A 196 15.41 -11.98 -14.60
N TYR A 197 15.10 -11.19 -15.62
CA TYR A 197 16.06 -10.53 -16.51
C TYR A 197 15.63 -9.10 -16.86
N HIS A 198 14.70 -8.51 -16.11
CA HIS A 198 14.23 -7.14 -16.33
C HIS A 198 13.97 -6.42 -15.03
N THR A 199 14.02 -5.09 -15.08
CA THR A 199 13.83 -4.20 -13.95
C THR A 199 12.85 -3.11 -14.35
N LEU A 200 11.94 -2.77 -13.44
CA LEU A 200 11.08 -1.61 -13.52
C LEU A 200 11.40 -0.63 -12.40
N ILE A 201 11.34 0.65 -12.72
CA ILE A 201 11.53 1.77 -11.81
C ILE A 201 10.34 2.71 -11.96
N PHE A 202 9.77 3.11 -10.83
CA PHE A 202 8.73 4.13 -10.79
C PHE A 202 9.20 5.36 -10.02
N THR A 203 9.03 6.54 -10.62
CA THR A 203 9.58 7.80 -10.09
C THR A 203 8.52 8.77 -9.63
N SER A 204 8.93 9.77 -8.85
CA SER A 204 8.06 10.83 -8.34
C SER A 204 7.45 11.74 -9.41
N ASN A 205 7.93 11.66 -10.66
CA ASN A 205 7.43 12.43 -11.80
C ASN A 205 6.57 11.59 -12.75
N SER A 206 5.94 10.54 -12.23
CA SER A 206 5.02 9.66 -12.98
C SER A 206 5.67 8.89 -14.11
N LYS A 207 7.00 8.71 -14.05
CA LYS A 207 7.72 7.96 -15.07
C LYS A 207 7.81 6.51 -14.64
N LEU A 208 7.30 5.62 -15.50
CA LEU A 208 7.67 4.22 -15.49
C LEU A 208 8.86 4.04 -16.42
N ILE A 209 9.94 3.52 -15.86
CA ILE A 209 11.18 3.24 -16.58
C ILE A 209 11.44 1.73 -16.53
N GLY A 210 11.89 1.17 -17.64
CA GLY A 210 12.21 -0.24 -17.74
C GLY A 210 13.49 -0.50 -18.51
N PHE A 211 14.13 -1.61 -18.20
CA PHE A 211 15.26 -2.18 -18.95
C PHE A 211 15.35 -3.66 -18.64
N GLY A 212 16.00 -4.44 -19.50
CA GLY A 212 15.98 -5.88 -19.41
C GLY A 212 15.65 -6.59 -20.70
N ASN A 213 15.64 -7.92 -20.57
CA ASN A 213 15.00 -8.82 -21.53
C ASN A 213 13.55 -8.39 -21.76
N ASN A 214 13.14 -8.39 -23.03
CA ASN A 214 11.77 -8.11 -23.43
C ASN A 214 11.21 -9.17 -24.40
N SER A 215 11.80 -10.37 -24.44
CA SER A 215 11.43 -11.40 -25.41
C SER A 215 9.97 -11.87 -25.32
N PHE A 216 9.30 -11.62 -24.19
CA PHE A 216 7.88 -11.90 -23.95
C PHE A 216 7.03 -10.64 -23.83
N GLY A 217 7.58 -9.46 -24.13
CA GLY A 217 6.89 -8.17 -23.96
C GLY A 217 6.80 -7.71 -22.50
N GLN A 218 7.62 -8.25 -21.60
CA GLN A 218 7.57 -7.91 -20.17
C GLN A 218 7.83 -6.43 -19.86
N LEU A 219 8.51 -5.68 -20.73
CA LEU A 219 8.70 -4.24 -20.54
C LEU A 219 7.45 -3.43 -20.90
N GLY A 220 6.48 -4.00 -21.62
CA GLY A 220 5.25 -3.30 -21.99
C GLY A 220 5.44 -2.19 -23.03
N THR A 221 6.50 -2.25 -23.83
CA THR A 221 6.86 -1.24 -24.86
C THR A 221 6.05 -1.34 -26.15
N GLY A 222 5.13 -2.31 -26.26
CA GLY A 222 4.42 -2.63 -27.51
C GLY A 222 5.25 -3.45 -28.51
N ASP A 223 6.46 -3.86 -28.14
CA ASP A 223 7.33 -4.75 -28.91
C ASP A 223 7.97 -5.82 -28.01
N THR A 224 8.86 -6.64 -28.60
CA THR A 224 9.65 -7.65 -27.88
C THR A 224 11.15 -7.37 -27.90
N ASN A 225 11.53 -6.09 -28.06
CA ASN A 225 12.93 -5.69 -28.17
C ASN A 225 13.55 -5.49 -26.79
N THR A 226 14.60 -6.25 -26.50
CA THR A 226 15.36 -6.16 -25.26
C THR A 226 16.06 -4.82 -25.13
N GLN A 227 16.06 -4.25 -23.93
CA GLN A 227 16.59 -2.91 -23.65
C GLN A 227 17.77 -3.00 -22.68
N LEU A 228 18.96 -2.63 -23.12
CA LEU A 228 20.19 -2.73 -22.30
C LEU A 228 20.30 -1.61 -21.27
N ILE A 229 19.76 -0.45 -21.64
CA ILE A 229 19.79 0.78 -20.88
C ILE A 229 18.37 1.20 -20.52
N PRO A 230 18.18 1.99 -19.45
CA PRO A 230 16.86 2.45 -19.05
C PRO A 230 16.14 3.21 -20.17
N ILE A 231 14.92 2.78 -20.47
CA ILE A 231 13.98 3.49 -21.35
C ILE A 231 12.73 3.89 -20.58
N GLN A 232 12.05 4.94 -21.03
CA GLN A 232 10.75 5.29 -20.48
C GLN A 232 9.68 4.43 -21.15
N ILE A 233 8.82 3.81 -20.35
CA ILE A 233 7.65 3.06 -20.81
C ILE A 233 6.46 4.03 -20.82
N GLU A 234 5.79 4.14 -21.97
CA GLU A 234 4.62 5.00 -22.10
C GLU A 234 3.42 4.39 -21.37
N LEU A 235 2.81 5.17 -20.49
CA LEU A 235 1.62 4.77 -19.75
C LEU A 235 0.38 5.42 -20.36
N PRO A 236 -0.77 4.70 -20.40
CA PRO A 236 -2.05 5.30 -20.75
C PRO A 236 -2.32 6.53 -19.88
N LYS A 237 -2.72 7.64 -20.50
CA LYS A 237 -2.99 8.93 -19.81
C LYS A 237 -3.99 8.85 -18.65
N LEU A 238 -4.79 7.79 -18.60
CA LEU A 238 -5.83 7.55 -17.60
C LEU A 238 -5.31 7.17 -16.21
N ILE A 239 -4.01 6.90 -16.05
CA ILE A 239 -3.47 6.31 -14.81
C ILE A 239 -3.17 7.36 -13.72
N PHE A 240 -3.07 8.68 -13.99
CA PHE A 240 -2.49 9.62 -13.01
C PHE A 240 -3.43 10.69 -12.43
N ASN A 241 -4.64 10.31 -12.02
CA ASN A 241 -5.54 11.21 -11.28
C ASN A 241 -5.44 11.08 -9.74
N GLU A 242 -4.49 10.29 -9.23
CA GLU A 242 -4.40 9.92 -7.82
C GLU A 242 -2.99 10.14 -7.25
N ASN A 243 -2.84 10.05 -5.92
CA ASN A 243 -1.56 10.33 -5.26
C ASN A 243 -0.47 9.37 -5.75
N ILE A 244 0.58 9.92 -6.35
CA ILE A 244 1.60 9.16 -7.03
C ILE A 244 2.38 8.19 -6.13
N SER A 245 2.49 8.50 -4.84
CA SER A 245 3.20 7.67 -3.85
C SER A 245 2.56 6.30 -3.63
N ASN A 246 1.36 6.08 -4.13
CA ASN A 246 0.57 4.87 -3.97
C ASN A 246 0.69 3.92 -5.18
N TYR A 247 1.41 4.32 -6.22
CA TYR A 247 1.72 3.44 -7.34
C TYR A 247 2.92 2.57 -7.01
N HIS A 248 2.81 1.31 -7.39
CA HIS A 248 3.80 0.28 -7.12
C HIS A 248 4.08 -0.53 -8.37
N VAL A 249 5.32 -0.99 -8.47
CA VAL A 249 5.74 -1.89 -9.56
C VAL A 249 6.04 -3.27 -9.00
N SER A 250 5.64 -4.31 -9.74
CA SER A 250 5.96 -5.69 -9.41
C SER A 250 6.36 -6.45 -10.67
N CYS A 251 7.48 -7.16 -10.59
CA CYS A 251 7.98 -8.00 -11.65
C CYS A 251 7.91 -9.47 -11.21
N GLY A 252 7.35 -10.31 -12.07
CA GLY A 252 7.46 -11.75 -11.99
C GLY A 252 8.54 -12.26 -12.97
N ASP A 253 8.41 -13.51 -13.37
CA ASP A 253 9.40 -14.17 -14.23
C ASP A 253 9.60 -13.43 -15.56
N ASN A 254 8.50 -13.30 -16.29
CA ASN A 254 8.41 -12.66 -17.60
C ASN A 254 7.18 -11.76 -17.71
N LYS A 255 6.70 -11.23 -16.57
CA LYS A 255 5.56 -10.33 -16.51
C LYS A 255 5.85 -9.17 -15.59
N SER A 256 5.21 -8.05 -15.88
CA SER A 256 5.26 -6.86 -15.06
C SER A 256 3.88 -6.34 -14.75
N PHE A 257 3.77 -5.71 -13.59
CA PHE A 257 2.55 -5.08 -13.10
C PHE A 257 2.91 -3.68 -12.60
N LEU A 258 2.15 -2.68 -13.04
CA LEU A 258 2.02 -1.40 -12.36
C LEU A 258 0.63 -1.43 -11.71
N TYR A 259 0.57 -1.21 -10.40
CA TYR A 259 -0.69 -1.22 -9.68
C TYR A 259 -0.76 -0.05 -8.70
N TYR A 260 -1.97 0.41 -8.44
CA TYR A 260 -2.24 1.41 -7.43
C TYR A 260 -2.68 0.71 -6.15
N SER A 261 -1.91 0.90 -5.08
CA SER A 261 -2.34 0.55 -3.74
C SER A 261 -2.95 1.80 -3.13
N PRO A 262 -4.30 1.93 -3.05
CA PRO A 262 -4.89 3.01 -2.28
C PRO A 262 -4.23 3.05 -0.89
N PRO A 263 -4.05 4.24 -0.31
CA PRO A 263 -3.43 4.34 1.01
C PRO A 263 -4.19 3.38 1.92
N SER A 264 -3.44 2.49 2.60
CA SER A 264 -3.93 1.39 3.42
C SER A 264 -5.31 1.72 3.96
N PHE A 265 -6.35 0.95 3.56
CA PHE A 265 -7.75 1.22 3.89
C PHE A 265 -7.80 1.85 5.27
N SER A 266 -8.05 3.16 5.31
CA SER A 266 -7.78 3.93 6.51
C SER A 266 -8.47 3.21 7.64
N ASN A 267 -7.75 2.99 8.74
CA ASN A 267 -8.46 2.55 9.93
C ASN A 267 -9.54 3.62 10.20
N LEU A 268 -10.63 3.20 10.82
CA LEU A 268 -11.82 4.03 10.94
C LEU A 268 -11.56 5.39 11.64
N GLU A 269 -10.48 5.44 12.42
CA GLU A 269 -9.93 6.64 13.05
C GLU A 269 -9.30 7.60 12.02
N GLU A 270 -8.49 7.11 11.08
CA GLU A 270 -7.99 7.89 9.96
C GLU A 270 -9.10 8.43 9.04
N ASP A 271 -10.17 7.65 8.80
CA ASP A 271 -11.32 8.12 8.02
C ASP A 271 -12.02 9.32 8.69
N LEU A 272 -12.22 9.26 10.02
CA LEU A 272 -12.81 10.37 10.78
C LEU A 272 -11.89 11.60 10.83
N ILE A 273 -10.57 11.40 10.89
CA ILE A 273 -9.59 12.50 10.85
C ILE A 273 -9.60 13.18 9.47
N LYS A 274 -9.68 12.41 8.38
CA LYS A 274 -9.79 12.94 7.01
C LYS A 274 -11.06 13.78 6.83
N LEU A 275 -12.18 13.35 7.41
CA LEU A 275 -13.44 14.08 7.35
C LEU A 275 -13.38 15.47 7.97
N PHE A 276 -12.75 15.63 9.14
CA PHE A 276 -12.63 16.95 9.80
C PHE A 276 -12.02 18.02 8.87
N ARG A 277 -11.19 17.61 7.91
CA ARG A 277 -10.54 18.52 6.97
C ARG A 277 -11.36 18.82 5.72
N ARG A 278 -12.54 18.21 5.55
CA ARG A 278 -13.41 18.40 4.37
C ARG A 278 -14.59 19.30 4.67
N LYS A 279 -14.43 20.59 4.38
CA LYS A 279 -15.43 21.64 4.58
C LYS A 279 -16.74 21.42 3.82
N GLU A 280 -16.66 20.77 2.67
CA GLU A 280 -17.79 20.54 1.74
C GLU A 280 -18.93 19.71 2.34
N PHE A 281 -18.69 18.99 3.46
CA PHE A 281 -19.65 18.07 4.07
C PHE A 281 -20.10 18.48 5.47
N CYS A 282 -19.69 19.66 5.91
CA CYS A 282 -20.07 20.19 7.20
C CYS A 282 -21.49 20.80 7.15
N ASP A 283 -22.29 20.49 8.17
CA ASP A 283 -23.70 20.88 8.29
C ASP A 283 -23.97 21.75 9.54
N ILE A 284 -22.90 22.11 10.27
CA ILE A 284 -22.94 23.04 11.40
C ILE A 284 -21.66 23.90 11.44
N SER A 285 -21.81 25.15 11.85
CA SER A 285 -20.72 26.13 11.93
C SER A 285 -20.59 26.73 13.32
N PHE A 286 -19.36 26.93 13.77
CA PHE A 286 -18.99 27.55 15.04
C PHE A 286 -18.18 28.82 14.77
N LYS A 287 -18.44 29.88 15.53
CA LYS A 287 -17.75 31.16 15.40
C LYS A 287 -16.72 31.29 16.53
N THR A 288 -15.48 31.62 16.20
CA THR A 288 -14.38 31.83 17.15
C THR A 288 -14.42 33.23 17.77
N GLU A 289 -13.54 33.50 18.75
CA GLU A 289 -13.41 34.82 19.39
C GLU A 289 -13.14 35.95 18.38
N ASN A 290 -12.32 35.65 17.35
CA ASN A 290 -11.96 36.61 16.30
C ASN A 290 -12.98 36.65 15.14
N GLY A 291 -14.10 35.92 15.26
CA GLY A 291 -15.13 35.84 14.25
C GLY A 291 -14.85 34.90 13.08
N GLU A 292 -13.80 34.09 13.15
CA GLU A 292 -13.50 33.05 12.17
C GLU A 292 -14.50 31.89 12.30
N ILE A 293 -14.76 31.18 11.20
CA ILE A 293 -15.75 30.10 11.17
C ILE A 293 -15.06 28.75 11.11
N ILE A 294 -15.52 27.83 11.97
CA ILE A 294 -15.16 26.42 11.96
C ILE A 294 -16.39 25.62 11.59
N GLU A 295 -16.26 24.84 10.53
CA GLU A 295 -17.32 23.98 10.03
C GLU A 295 -17.10 22.57 10.57
N ALA A 296 -18.18 21.90 10.98
CA ALA A 296 -18.13 20.57 11.56
C ALA A 296 -19.35 19.72 11.16
N HIS A 297 -19.32 18.44 11.55
CA HIS A 297 -20.37 17.46 11.26
C HIS A 297 -21.25 17.24 12.49
N LYS A 298 -22.50 17.69 12.44
CA LYS A 298 -23.50 17.61 13.51
C LYS A 298 -23.73 16.16 13.96
N LEU A 299 -23.74 15.21 13.02
CA LEU A 299 -23.90 13.78 13.31
C LEU A 299 -22.74 13.27 14.17
N ILE A 300 -21.49 13.58 13.82
CA ILE A 300 -20.30 13.17 14.59
C ILE A 300 -20.35 13.79 16.00
N LEU A 301 -20.64 15.09 16.09
CA LEU A 301 -20.76 15.78 17.38
C LEU A 301 -21.83 15.15 18.27
N LYS A 302 -23.00 14.78 17.72
CA LYS A 302 -24.08 14.11 18.45
C LYS A 302 -23.63 12.80 19.11
N TYR A 303 -22.76 12.03 18.46
CA TYR A 303 -22.28 10.74 19.00
C TYR A 303 -21.02 10.87 19.87
N ARG A 304 -20.22 11.92 19.67
CA ARG A 304 -18.96 12.14 20.41
C ARG A 304 -19.15 13.00 21.67
N LEU A 305 -20.24 13.75 21.74
CA LEU A 305 -20.63 14.51 22.92
C LEU A 305 -21.54 13.69 23.85
N ASN A 306 -21.42 13.92 25.16
CA ASN A 306 -22.16 13.20 26.19
C ASN A 306 -23.67 13.47 26.14
N GLN A 307 -24.47 12.46 25.81
CA GLN A 307 -25.94 12.60 25.76
C GLN A 307 -26.64 12.53 27.13
N ASN A 308 -25.90 12.29 28.21
CA ASN A 308 -26.46 12.04 29.55
C ASN A 308 -26.85 13.30 30.34
N GLN A 309 -26.99 14.46 29.70
CA GLN A 309 -27.33 15.71 30.39
C GLN A 309 -28.54 16.40 29.75
N ASN A 310 -29.42 16.96 30.58
CA ASN A 310 -30.61 17.75 30.19
C ASN A 310 -30.28 19.06 29.43
N GLN A 311 -29.05 19.24 28.93
CA GLN A 311 -28.54 20.46 28.32
C GLN A 311 -27.87 20.12 26.99
N ASN A 312 -28.13 20.92 25.95
CA ASN A 312 -27.62 20.68 24.60
C ASN A 312 -26.08 20.85 24.57
N GLN A 313 -25.33 19.75 24.46
CA GLN A 313 -23.86 19.79 24.48
C GLN A 313 -23.26 20.58 23.32
N ILE A 314 -23.98 20.69 22.20
CA ILE A 314 -23.56 21.49 21.05
C ILE A 314 -23.55 22.98 21.42
N GLU A 315 -24.54 23.45 22.20
CA GLU A 315 -24.59 24.83 22.68
C GLU A 315 -23.44 25.13 23.65
N LYS A 316 -23.12 24.20 24.55
CA LYS A 316 -21.93 24.32 25.42
C LYS A 316 -20.63 24.38 24.61
N LEU A 317 -20.49 23.50 23.62
CA LEU A 317 -19.33 23.53 22.71
C LEU A 317 -19.27 24.89 21.98
N GLN A 318 -20.40 25.42 21.54
CA GLN A 318 -20.48 26.72 20.88
C GLN A 318 -20.04 27.88 21.80
N GLU A 319 -20.43 27.85 23.08
CA GLU A 319 -19.95 28.82 24.07
C GLU A 319 -18.43 28.74 24.26
N ILE A 320 -17.86 27.53 24.35
CA ILE A 320 -16.41 27.33 24.49
C ILE A 320 -15.69 27.88 23.25
N ILE A 321 -16.09 27.48 22.05
CA ILE A 321 -15.43 27.88 20.79
C ILE A 321 -15.48 29.41 20.59
N SER A 322 -16.57 30.08 21.00
CA SER A 322 -16.69 31.54 20.92
C SER A 322 -15.66 32.35 21.71
N LYS A 323 -14.94 31.69 22.64
CA LYS A 323 -13.93 32.30 23.51
C LYS A 323 -12.51 31.81 23.18
N LYS A 324 -12.30 31.20 22.01
CA LYS A 324 -11.03 30.60 21.61
C LYS A 324 -10.54 31.12 20.26
N SER A 325 -9.23 31.06 20.08
CA SER A 325 -8.60 31.27 18.76
C SER A 325 -8.93 30.14 17.79
N ILE A 326 -8.78 30.35 16.48
CA ILE A 326 -8.94 29.30 15.45
C ILE A 326 -8.01 28.11 15.69
N LYS A 327 -6.79 28.36 16.17
CA LYS A 327 -5.80 27.30 16.45
C LYS A 327 -6.25 26.42 17.60
N GLU A 328 -6.67 27.00 18.73
CA GLU A 328 -7.17 26.25 19.88
C GLU A 328 -8.48 25.53 19.57
N SER A 329 -9.36 26.18 18.81
CA SER A 329 -10.63 25.61 18.40
C SER A 329 -10.42 24.40 17.49
N ASN A 330 -9.51 24.47 16.52
CA ASN A 330 -9.14 23.30 15.71
C ASN A 330 -8.59 22.15 16.56
N GLN A 331 -7.76 22.44 17.58
CA GLN A 331 -7.28 21.41 18.52
C GLN A 331 -8.43 20.77 19.32
N ILE A 332 -9.44 21.54 19.72
CA ILE A 332 -10.65 21.00 20.39
C ILE A 332 -11.37 20.01 19.46
N PHE A 333 -11.60 20.37 18.19
CA PHE A 333 -12.24 19.47 17.25
C PHE A 333 -11.40 18.23 16.94
N GLU A 334 -10.06 18.38 16.83
CA GLU A 334 -9.15 17.24 16.71
C GLU A 334 -9.29 16.27 17.88
N MET A 335 -9.39 16.76 19.13
CA MET A 335 -9.62 15.92 20.30
C MET A 335 -10.99 15.21 20.27
N ILE A 336 -12.05 15.94 19.88
CA ILE A 336 -13.40 15.38 19.75
C ILE A 336 -13.42 14.26 18.71
N TYR A 337 -12.70 14.39 17.59
CA TYR A 337 -12.75 13.45 16.47
C TYR A 337 -11.76 12.29 16.60
N SER A 338 -10.60 12.50 17.23
CA SER A 338 -9.52 11.50 17.33
C SER A 338 -9.38 10.81 18.69
N ASN A 339 -10.17 11.19 19.71
CA ASN A 339 -10.02 10.69 21.08
C ASN A 339 -8.64 10.98 21.73
N ASN A 340 -7.79 11.79 21.08
CA ASN A 340 -6.43 12.01 21.55
C ASN A 340 -6.37 13.12 22.61
N SER A 341 -6.49 12.74 23.87
CA SER A 341 -6.39 13.65 25.02
C SER A 341 -4.98 14.20 25.27
N ASN A 342 -3.96 13.67 24.57
CA ASN A 342 -2.55 14.08 24.75
C ASN A 342 -2.17 15.36 24.00
N ILE A 343 -3.06 15.92 23.17
CA ILE A 343 -2.74 17.08 22.31
C ILE A 343 -2.58 18.37 23.14
N ASN A 344 -3.41 18.60 24.16
CA ASN A 344 -3.33 19.77 25.05
C ASN A 344 -4.16 19.55 26.33
N PRO A 345 -3.53 19.31 27.50
CA PRO A 345 -4.25 19.02 28.76
C PRO A 345 -5.18 20.13 29.25
N LYS A 346 -4.85 21.40 28.96
CA LYS A 346 -5.65 22.55 29.39
C LYS A 346 -6.97 22.60 28.62
N LEU A 347 -6.91 22.52 27.30
CA LEU A 347 -8.11 22.46 26.45
C LEU A 347 -8.94 21.22 26.74
N TYR A 348 -8.30 20.06 26.95
CA TYR A 348 -9.01 18.84 27.32
C TYR A 348 -9.82 19.01 28.61
N SER A 349 -9.26 19.67 29.63
CA SER A 349 -9.98 19.92 30.89
C SER A 349 -11.25 20.75 30.72
N GLU A 350 -11.29 21.66 29.74
CA GLU A 350 -12.44 22.54 29.46
C GLU A 350 -13.57 21.81 28.73
N ILE A 351 -13.26 20.76 27.94
CA ILE A 351 -14.23 20.00 27.14
C ILE A 351 -14.53 18.61 27.72
N LYS A 352 -13.82 18.16 28.75
CA LYS A 352 -13.94 16.80 29.33
C LYS A 352 -15.35 16.48 29.83
N GLU A 353 -16.10 17.46 30.31
CA GLU A 353 -17.47 17.25 30.79
C GLU A 353 -18.46 16.98 29.66
N ILE A 354 -18.17 17.50 28.46
CA ILE A 354 -19.06 17.41 27.29
C ILE A 354 -18.63 16.31 26.32
N ILE A 355 -17.40 15.79 26.41
CA ILE A 355 -16.88 14.71 25.56
C ILE A 355 -17.09 13.33 26.19
N ASN A 356 -17.43 12.35 25.37
CA ASN A 356 -17.47 10.95 25.77
C ASN A 356 -16.07 10.30 25.79
N SER A 357 -15.33 10.50 26.89
CA SER A 357 -13.92 10.10 27.02
C SER A 357 -13.66 8.59 27.13
N ASN A 358 -14.69 7.76 27.28
CA ASN A 358 -14.55 6.31 27.44
C ASN A 358 -14.90 5.52 26.17
N GLU A 359 -15.42 6.16 25.13
CA GLU A 359 -15.94 5.45 23.96
C GLU A 359 -14.91 5.40 22.84
N LYS A 360 -14.60 4.19 22.34
CA LYS A 360 -13.70 4.04 21.20
C LYS A 360 -14.35 4.60 19.94
N ILE A 361 -13.56 5.15 19.01
CA ILE A 361 -14.04 5.62 17.70
C ILE A 361 -14.87 4.54 16.97
N GLU A 362 -14.45 3.27 17.10
CA GLU A 362 -15.17 2.12 16.55
C GLU A 362 -16.61 1.98 17.08
N GLU A 363 -16.85 2.32 18.35
CA GLU A 363 -18.17 2.26 18.97
C GLU A 363 -19.07 3.41 18.51
N THR A 364 -18.51 4.62 18.39
CA THR A 364 -19.20 5.78 17.80
C THR A 364 -19.68 5.46 16.39
N MET A 365 -18.81 4.88 15.56
CA MET A 365 -19.17 4.50 14.20
C MET A 365 -20.13 3.31 14.16
N LYS A 366 -20.03 2.36 15.10
CA LYS A 366 -21.06 1.32 15.26
C LYS A 366 -22.42 1.91 15.59
N ARG A 367 -22.51 3.02 16.32
CA ARG A 367 -23.80 3.70 16.55
C ARG A 367 -24.30 4.46 15.33
N ILE A 368 -23.42 5.13 14.59
CA ILE A 368 -23.78 5.74 13.29
C ILE A 368 -24.24 4.64 12.31
N TYR A 369 -23.62 3.46 12.36
CA TYR A 369 -23.94 2.26 11.57
C TYR A 369 -25.28 1.62 11.98
N LEU A 370 -25.42 1.27 13.25
CA LEU A 370 -26.53 0.47 13.81
C LEU A 370 -27.71 1.32 14.25
N ASN A 371 -27.75 2.61 13.93
CA ASN A 371 -28.86 3.46 14.30
C ASN A 371 -30.15 2.89 13.67
N GLU A 372 -30.97 2.23 14.48
CA GLU A 372 -32.19 1.53 14.07
C GLU A 372 -33.28 2.49 13.58
N ASN A 373 -33.10 3.80 13.79
CA ASN A 373 -33.96 4.83 13.22
C ASN A 373 -33.62 5.07 11.75
N GLU A 374 -34.33 4.38 10.86
CA GLU A 374 -34.31 4.63 9.40
C GLU A 374 -34.50 6.10 9.02
N ASN A 375 -35.12 6.90 9.88
CA ASN A 375 -35.42 8.32 9.67
C ASN A 375 -34.18 9.22 9.71
N GLU A 376 -33.06 8.77 10.27
CA GLU A 376 -31.81 9.55 10.32
C GLU A 376 -30.85 9.21 9.16
N LYS A 377 -31.20 8.24 8.31
CA LYS A 377 -30.45 7.91 7.09
C LYS A 377 -30.94 8.78 5.94
N ASP A 378 -30.06 9.64 5.44
CA ASP A 378 -30.37 10.75 4.54
C ASP A 378 -30.02 10.47 3.07
N PHE A 379 -29.42 9.32 2.75
CA PHE A 379 -29.09 8.89 1.40
C PHE A 379 -29.83 7.62 0.98
N ILE A 380 -30.42 7.60 -0.22
CA ILE A 380 -31.25 6.49 -0.70
C ILE A 380 -30.66 5.86 -1.96
N ILE A 381 -30.51 4.54 -1.92
CA ILE A 381 -30.18 3.70 -3.07
C ILE A 381 -31.41 2.88 -3.46
N GLU A 382 -31.88 3.04 -4.70
CA GLU A 382 -32.95 2.23 -5.26
C GLU A 382 -32.40 1.02 -6.02
N ARG A 383 -32.91 -0.17 -5.71
CA ARG A 383 -32.53 -1.42 -6.37
C ARG A 383 -33.71 -2.39 -6.42
N LYS A 384 -34.09 -2.83 -7.63
CA LYS A 384 -35.18 -3.80 -7.87
C LYS A 384 -36.44 -3.44 -7.05
N GLU A 385 -36.85 -2.17 -7.14
CA GLU A 385 -38.01 -1.60 -6.44
C GLU A 385 -37.89 -1.56 -4.90
N LYS A 386 -36.73 -1.90 -4.32
CA LYS A 386 -36.42 -1.74 -2.91
C LYS A 386 -35.58 -0.50 -2.66
N GLN A 387 -35.89 0.21 -1.58
CA GLN A 387 -35.11 1.35 -1.11
C GLN A 387 -34.19 0.92 0.02
N TYR A 388 -32.91 1.24 -0.13
CA TYR A 388 -31.89 1.04 0.88
C TYR A 388 -31.41 2.41 1.34
N LYS A 389 -31.59 2.70 2.63
CA LYS A 389 -31.19 3.97 3.21
C LYS A 389 -29.82 3.83 3.88
N PHE A 390 -28.95 4.81 3.66
CA PHE A 390 -27.61 4.91 4.23
C PHE A 390 -27.37 6.33 4.78
N PRO A 391 -26.54 6.50 5.82
CA PRO A 391 -26.02 7.83 6.15
C PRO A 391 -25.09 8.31 5.03
N LYS A 392 -25.41 9.46 4.41
CA LYS A 392 -24.60 10.09 3.35
C LYS A 392 -23.15 10.24 3.76
N LEU A 393 -22.91 10.59 5.02
CA LEU A 393 -21.58 10.73 5.61
C LEU A 393 -20.74 9.44 5.53
N ILE A 394 -21.34 8.27 5.81
CA ILE A 394 -20.62 6.98 5.73
C ILE A 394 -20.29 6.65 4.27
N LEU A 395 -21.24 6.85 3.35
CA LEU A 395 -20.99 6.62 1.93
C LEU A 395 -19.88 7.53 1.40
N ILE A 396 -19.81 8.79 1.83
CA ILE A 396 -18.74 9.72 1.44
C ILE A 396 -17.38 9.32 2.01
N MET A 397 -17.30 8.96 3.30
CA MET A 397 -16.05 8.47 3.90
C MET A 397 -15.50 7.27 3.12
N ARG A 398 -16.40 6.39 2.68
CA ARG A 398 -16.04 5.18 1.96
C ARG A 398 -16.03 5.36 0.45
N SER A 399 -16.51 6.49 -0.08
CA SER A 399 -16.61 6.75 -1.52
C SER A 399 -15.25 6.74 -2.21
N GLU A 400 -14.15 7.05 -1.52
CA GLU A 400 -12.80 6.92 -2.08
C GLU A 400 -12.49 5.47 -2.51
N LEU A 401 -13.02 4.48 -1.78
CA LEU A 401 -12.90 3.06 -2.12
C LEU A 401 -13.89 2.63 -3.21
N TYR A 402 -14.96 3.41 -3.38
CA TYR A 402 -16.07 3.12 -4.29
C TYR A 402 -16.26 4.22 -5.31
N ARG A 403 -15.15 4.82 -5.75
CA ARG A 403 -15.14 6.07 -6.53
C ARG A 403 -15.96 5.94 -7.82
N GLY A 404 -16.10 4.73 -8.37
CA GLY A 404 -17.01 4.46 -9.50
C GLY A 404 -18.50 4.37 -9.15
N MET A 405 -18.87 3.86 -7.98
CA MET A 405 -20.28 3.67 -7.59
C MET A 405 -20.88 4.98 -7.02
N PHE A 406 -20.12 5.71 -6.20
CA PHE A 406 -20.64 6.80 -5.38
C PHE A 406 -20.08 8.18 -5.70
N LEU A 407 -19.45 8.36 -6.87
CA LEU A 407 -19.03 9.70 -7.32
C LEU A 407 -20.21 10.69 -7.33
N SER A 408 -21.41 10.20 -7.66
CA SER A 408 -22.64 10.99 -7.62
C SER A 408 -23.07 11.39 -6.21
N VAL A 409 -22.61 10.72 -5.15
CA VAL A 409 -22.94 11.09 -3.75
C VAL A 409 -22.37 12.45 -3.38
N THR A 410 -21.19 12.79 -3.92
CA THR A 410 -20.51 14.05 -3.65
C THR A 410 -21.07 15.21 -4.48
N GLU A 411 -21.60 14.93 -5.67
CA GLU A 411 -22.08 15.97 -6.61
C GLU A 411 -23.61 16.17 -6.59
N ASP A 412 -24.37 15.12 -6.22
CA ASP A 412 -25.82 15.17 -6.23
C ASP A 412 -26.40 15.70 -4.91
N LYS A 413 -27.19 16.77 -5.01
CA LYS A 413 -27.96 17.37 -3.91
C LYS A 413 -29.27 16.64 -3.62
N SER A 414 -29.70 15.74 -4.49
CA SER A 414 -30.95 14.97 -4.35
C SER A 414 -30.88 13.90 -3.26
N ASN A 415 -29.67 13.54 -2.82
CA ASN A 415 -29.38 12.41 -1.92
C ASN A 415 -29.95 11.06 -2.40
N LYS A 416 -30.13 10.89 -3.72
CA LYS A 416 -30.74 9.70 -4.30
C LYS A 416 -29.92 9.25 -5.53
N VAL A 417 -29.41 8.01 -5.52
CA VAL A 417 -28.87 7.39 -6.75
C VAL A 417 -29.89 6.42 -7.31
N THR A 418 -30.13 6.54 -8.61
CA THR A 418 -31.05 5.68 -9.34
C THR A 418 -30.29 4.51 -9.98
N ASP A 419 -30.66 3.33 -9.49
CA ASP A 419 -30.55 2.00 -10.06
C ASP A 419 -29.21 1.23 -10.02
N TYR A 420 -29.15 0.28 -9.09
CA TYR A 420 -28.14 -0.81 -9.01
C TYR A 420 -28.77 -2.19 -9.29
N SER A 421 -29.74 -2.26 -10.19
CA SER A 421 -30.45 -3.50 -10.56
C SER A 421 -29.53 -4.59 -11.11
N GLU A 422 -28.41 -4.20 -11.74
CA GLU A 422 -27.41 -5.10 -12.33
C GLU A 422 -26.61 -5.91 -11.29
N LEU A 423 -26.42 -5.38 -10.07
CA LEU A 423 -25.73 -6.13 -9.02
C LEU A 423 -26.59 -7.27 -8.47
N SER A 424 -26.00 -8.46 -8.33
CA SER A 424 -26.67 -9.58 -7.67
C SER A 424 -27.01 -9.26 -6.20
N ASN A 425 -27.99 -9.96 -5.62
CA ASN A 425 -28.35 -9.77 -4.20
C ASN A 425 -27.14 -10.01 -3.29
N LYS A 426 -26.28 -10.97 -3.66
CA LYS A 426 -25.11 -11.36 -2.86
C LYS A 426 -24.03 -10.29 -2.93
N SER A 427 -23.76 -9.75 -4.12
CA SER A 427 -22.82 -8.63 -4.31
C SER A 427 -23.28 -7.37 -3.58
N PHE A 428 -24.58 -7.06 -3.63
CA PHE A 428 -25.14 -5.92 -2.88
C PHE A 428 -25.11 -6.13 -1.35
N GLN A 429 -25.36 -7.35 -0.85
CA GLN A 429 -25.24 -7.67 0.58
C GLN A 429 -23.80 -7.61 1.09
N ILE A 430 -22.84 -8.07 0.28
CA ILE A 430 -21.40 -7.94 0.58
C ILE A 430 -21.04 -6.46 0.65
N PHE A 431 -21.48 -5.69 -0.33
CA PHE A 431 -21.29 -4.25 -0.38
C PHE A 431 -21.88 -3.55 0.86
N GLU A 432 -23.15 -3.81 1.20
CA GLU A 432 -23.81 -3.30 2.39
C GLU A 432 -23.00 -3.64 3.65
N TYR A 433 -22.63 -4.92 3.84
CA TYR A 433 -21.85 -5.34 4.99
C TYR A 433 -20.44 -4.71 5.03
N TRP A 434 -19.80 -4.54 3.87
CA TRP A 434 -18.43 -4.03 3.77
C TRP A 434 -18.35 -2.52 4.04
N ILE A 435 -19.33 -1.72 3.55
CA ILE A 435 -19.50 -0.30 3.93
C ILE A 435 -19.43 -0.13 5.45
N TYR A 436 -20.04 -1.06 6.16
CA TYR A 436 -20.30 -0.90 7.58
C TYR A 436 -19.30 -1.58 8.51
N SER A 437 -18.67 -2.68 8.08
CA SER A 437 -17.78 -3.46 8.94
C SER A 437 -16.31 -3.37 8.55
N ASN A 438 -16.00 -2.83 7.36
CA ASN A 438 -14.67 -2.90 6.75
C ASN A 438 -14.10 -4.33 6.68
N GLN A 439 -14.96 -5.32 6.85
CA GLN A 439 -14.66 -6.74 6.84
C GLN A 439 -15.67 -7.41 5.93
N ILE A 440 -15.26 -8.50 5.31
CA ILE A 440 -16.20 -9.41 4.68
C ILE A 440 -16.38 -10.52 5.70
N LYS A 441 -17.63 -10.88 6.03
CA LYS A 441 -17.86 -11.98 6.98
C LYS A 441 -17.07 -13.18 6.49
N ASP A 442 -16.38 -13.85 7.41
CA ASP A 442 -15.60 -15.07 7.10
C ASP A 442 -16.48 -16.16 6.42
N GLU A 443 -17.80 -16.10 6.61
CA GLU A 443 -18.80 -16.99 6.00
C GLU A 443 -19.14 -16.65 4.55
N ILE A 444 -18.77 -15.46 4.05
CA ILE A 444 -19.03 -15.03 2.69
C ILE A 444 -17.85 -15.45 1.81
N GLN A 445 -18.06 -16.53 1.05
CA GLN A 445 -17.14 -16.93 0.00
C GLN A 445 -17.20 -15.93 -1.17
N ILE A 446 -16.19 -15.07 -1.27
CA ILE A 446 -15.98 -14.17 -2.42
C ILE A 446 -15.47 -15.03 -3.58
N THR A 447 -16.29 -15.17 -4.61
CA THR A 447 -15.92 -15.89 -5.84
C THR A 447 -15.43 -14.88 -6.89
N GLN A 448 -14.69 -15.36 -7.89
CA GLN A 448 -14.26 -14.54 -9.03
C GLN A 448 -15.46 -13.90 -9.77
N GLU A 449 -16.60 -14.60 -9.78
CA GLU A 449 -17.86 -14.12 -10.33
C GLU A 449 -18.38 -12.87 -9.60
N ILE A 450 -18.33 -12.87 -8.26
CA ILE A 450 -18.71 -11.70 -7.44
C ILE A 450 -17.76 -10.52 -7.69
N ILE A 451 -16.45 -10.78 -7.83
CA ILE A 451 -15.46 -9.75 -8.15
C ILE A 451 -15.75 -9.12 -9.52
N ASN A 452 -16.04 -9.96 -10.52
CA ASN A 452 -16.36 -9.51 -11.87
C ASN A 452 -17.67 -8.71 -11.90
N GLU A 453 -18.71 -9.13 -11.17
CA GLU A 453 -19.97 -8.37 -11.05
C GLU A 453 -19.75 -6.97 -10.45
N ILE A 454 -18.92 -6.87 -9.40
CA ILE A 454 -18.59 -5.59 -8.78
C ILE A 454 -17.82 -4.69 -9.76
N GLN A 455 -16.85 -5.25 -10.50
CA GLN A 455 -16.08 -4.50 -11.49
C GLN A 455 -16.94 -4.02 -12.66
N ILE A 456 -17.85 -4.86 -13.17
CA ILE A 456 -18.82 -4.48 -14.20
C ILE A 456 -19.69 -3.33 -13.73
N GLY A 457 -20.17 -3.37 -12.49
CA GLY A 457 -20.90 -2.25 -11.89
C GLY A 457 -20.07 -0.97 -11.89
N ILE A 458 -18.81 -1.03 -11.44
CA ILE A 458 -17.90 0.12 -11.43
C ILE A 458 -17.69 0.69 -12.85
N ASP A 459 -17.44 -0.17 -13.84
CA ASP A 459 -17.15 0.22 -15.22
C ASP A 459 -18.40 0.83 -15.90
N TYR A 460 -19.58 0.25 -15.68
CA TYR A 460 -20.88 0.77 -16.15
C TYR A 460 -21.09 2.22 -15.72
N PHE A 461 -20.86 2.52 -14.44
CA PHE A 461 -21.06 3.87 -13.90
C PHE A 461 -20.06 4.88 -14.45
N GLN A 462 -18.79 4.51 -14.60
CA GLN A 462 -17.76 5.40 -15.15
C GLN A 462 -18.02 5.77 -16.62
N LEU A 463 -18.52 4.82 -17.41
CA LEU A 463 -18.89 5.03 -18.82
C LEU A 463 -20.16 5.89 -18.96
N ASN A 464 -21.18 5.65 -18.15
CA ASN A 464 -22.45 6.36 -18.27
C ASN A 464 -22.33 7.85 -17.85
N GLN A 465 -21.46 8.18 -16.89
CA GLN A 465 -21.21 9.59 -16.52
C GLN A 465 -20.40 10.37 -17.56
N THR A 466 -19.47 9.70 -18.27
CA THR A 466 -18.57 10.39 -19.20
C THR A 466 -19.18 10.60 -20.59
N ASN A 467 -20.11 9.74 -21.02
CA ASN A 467 -20.85 9.92 -22.27
C ASN A 467 -22.16 9.10 -22.27
N PRO A 468 -23.27 9.66 -21.77
CA PRO A 468 -24.56 8.95 -21.72
C PRO A 468 -25.00 8.47 -23.12
N ASN A 469 -24.83 9.34 -24.12
CA ASN A 469 -25.22 9.06 -25.50
C ASN A 469 -24.38 7.98 -26.18
N LEU A 470 -23.13 7.76 -25.77
CA LEU A 470 -22.24 6.77 -26.38
C LEU A 470 -22.58 5.35 -25.90
N PHE A 471 -23.00 5.24 -24.64
CA PHE A 471 -23.39 3.97 -24.04
C PHE A 471 -24.73 3.46 -24.64
N ASP A 472 -25.73 4.33 -24.75
CA ASP A 472 -26.99 4.02 -25.44
C ASP A 472 -26.76 3.60 -26.90
N LEU A 473 -25.77 4.20 -27.57
CA LEU A 473 -25.37 3.83 -28.93
C LEU A 473 -24.69 2.46 -29.02
N LEU A 474 -23.89 2.10 -28.00
CA LEU A 474 -23.20 0.81 -27.93
C LEU A 474 -24.15 -0.34 -27.59
N ILE A 475 -25.09 -0.14 -26.66
CA ILE A 475 -26.13 -1.12 -26.33
C ILE A 475 -27.04 -1.36 -27.54
N ASN A 476 -27.48 -0.30 -28.22
CA ASN A 476 -28.31 -0.45 -29.44
C ASN A 476 -27.56 -1.15 -30.59
N LYS A 477 -26.23 -1.10 -30.61
CA LYS A 477 -25.40 -1.84 -31.58
C LYS A 477 -25.09 -3.28 -31.19
N PHE A 478 -25.16 -3.63 -29.91
CA PHE A 478 -24.97 -5.01 -29.45
C PHE A 478 -26.27 -5.82 -29.44
N ASN A 479 -27.42 -5.14 -29.35
CA ASN A 479 -28.75 -5.76 -29.39
C ASN A 479 -29.35 -5.88 -30.81
N ASN A 480 -28.68 -5.35 -31.84
CA ASN A 480 -28.95 -5.59 -33.26
C ASN A 480 -27.83 -6.44 -33.86
#